data_AF-A0A372QCX6-F1
#
_entry.id   AF-A0A372QCX6-F1
#
_cell.length_a   1.000
_cell.length_b   1.000
_cell.length_c   1.000
_cell.angle_alpha   90.00
_cell.angle_beta   90.00
_cell.angle_gamma   90.00
#
_symmetry.space_group_name_H-M   'P 1'
#
loop_
_entity.id
_entity.type
_entity.pdbx_description
1 polymer ?
#
loop_
_entity_poly.entity_id
_entity_poly.type
_entity_poly.pdbx_seq_one_letter_code
_entity_poly.pdbx_strand_id
1 'polypeptide(L)'
;TSDGKISKFISLVKRGTEVTSDQIFTFNFKPESGQAHVKFEVYYTNEESATYIDEPGMKLLGVLNVDLPDAHFDNRSINFGLTFDPNKITASTRNELNGQKFVTKFYHQ
;
A
#
# COMPACT_ATOMS: atom_id res chain seq x y z
N THR A 1 13.74 11.45 -1.54
CA THR A 1 12.72 12.21 -2.31
C THR A 1 13.03 13.70 -2.24
N SER A 2 12.41 14.55 -3.07
CA SER A 2 12.71 16.00 -3.16
C SER A 2 12.44 16.79 -1.86
N ASP A 3 11.77 16.18 -0.90
CA ASP A 3 11.44 16.68 0.44
C ASP A 3 12.41 16.16 1.54
N GLY A 4 13.48 15.44 1.17
CA GLY A 4 14.44 14.89 2.13
C GLY A 4 13.91 13.69 2.94
N LYS A 5 12.69 13.20 2.66
CA LYS A 5 12.14 12.00 3.31
C LYS A 5 12.79 10.73 2.72
N ILE A 6 12.91 9.71 3.57
CA ILE A 6 13.38 8.37 3.20
C ILE A 6 12.16 7.47 3.07
N SER A 7 11.93 6.96 1.85
CA SER A 7 10.84 6.03 1.56
C SER A 7 11.25 4.60 1.96
N LYS A 8 10.77 4.15 3.12
CA LYS A 8 10.98 2.77 3.58
C LYS A 8 9.98 1.83 2.91
N PHE A 9 10.46 0.64 2.55
CA PHE A 9 9.61 -0.44 2.09
C PHE A 9 8.99 -1.17 3.30
N ILE A 10 7.69 -1.40 3.25
CA ILE A 10 6.96 -2.19 4.26
C ILE A 10 6.60 -3.52 3.61
N SER A 11 7.29 -4.59 4.00
CA SER A 11 6.99 -5.94 3.53
C SER A 11 5.70 -6.45 4.18
N LEU A 12 4.65 -6.63 3.37
CA LEU A 12 3.36 -7.20 3.81
C LEU A 12 3.30 -8.72 3.65
N VAL A 13 3.97 -9.24 2.63
CA VAL A 13 4.02 -10.66 2.28
C VAL A 13 5.40 -10.99 1.72
N LYS A 14 5.88 -12.21 1.98
CA LYS A 14 7.18 -12.68 1.48
C LYS A 14 6.99 -13.64 0.30
N ARG A 15 7.97 -13.68 -0.60
CA ARG A 15 8.01 -14.70 -1.65
C ARG A 15 8.02 -16.09 -1.00
N GLY A 16 7.23 -17.00 -1.56
CA GLY A 16 7.07 -18.36 -1.03
C GLY A 16 6.00 -18.50 0.05
N THR A 17 5.36 -17.41 0.48
CA THR A 17 4.13 -17.51 1.29
C THR A 17 3.00 -18.10 0.45
N GLU A 18 2.43 -19.21 0.90
CA GLU A 18 1.16 -19.73 0.36
C GLU A 18 0.02 -18.81 0.77
N VAL A 19 -0.84 -18.44 -0.19
CA VAL A 19 -1.93 -17.48 0.02
C VAL A 19 -3.25 -18.05 -0.51
N THR A 20 -4.34 -17.73 0.17
CA THR A 20 -5.71 -18.02 -0.30
C THR A 20 -6.38 -16.73 -0.80
N SER A 21 -7.37 -16.87 -1.70
CA SER A 21 -8.06 -15.70 -2.30
C SER A 21 -8.79 -14.80 -1.28
N ASP A 22 -9.16 -15.33 -0.13
CA ASP A 22 -9.81 -14.61 0.97
C ASP A 22 -8.83 -13.97 1.96
N GLN A 23 -7.54 -14.27 1.86
CA GLN A 23 -6.52 -13.73 2.74
C GLN A 23 -6.19 -12.27 2.37
N ILE A 24 -6.24 -11.39 3.38
CA ILE A 24 -5.90 -9.97 3.24
C ILE A 24 -4.68 -9.66 4.08
N PHE A 25 -3.62 -9.17 3.45
CA PHE A 25 -2.44 -8.65 4.12
C PHE A 25 -2.60 -7.16 4.35
N THR A 26 -2.62 -6.74 5.61
CA THR A 26 -2.99 -5.36 5.97
C THR A 26 -1.86 -4.57 6.60
N PHE A 27 -1.88 -3.26 6.40
CA PHE A 27 -1.07 -2.30 7.14
C PHE A 27 -1.91 -1.07 7.48
N ASN A 28 -1.72 -0.53 8.68
CA ASN A 28 -2.42 0.67 9.12
C ASN A 28 -1.57 1.92 8.87
N PHE A 29 -2.06 2.81 8.02
CA PHE A 29 -1.44 4.10 7.75
C PHE A 29 -2.13 5.21 8.53
N LYS A 30 -1.33 6.03 9.22
CA LYS A 30 -1.80 7.25 9.87
C LYS A 30 -1.37 8.47 9.04
N PRO A 31 -2.31 9.17 8.37
CA PRO A 31 -2.00 10.40 7.66
C PRO A 31 -1.47 11.49 8.61
N GLU A 32 -0.62 12.37 8.09
CA GLU A 32 -0.22 13.59 8.80
C GLU A 32 -1.45 14.54 8.96
N SER A 33 -1.43 15.42 9.97
CA SER A 33 -2.51 16.42 10.14
C SER A 33 -2.61 17.30 8.89
N GLY A 34 -3.83 17.54 8.41
CA GLY A 34 -4.07 18.30 7.17
C GLY A 34 -3.75 17.55 5.87
N GLN A 35 -3.21 16.32 5.92
CA GLN A 35 -2.90 15.56 4.71
C GLN A 35 -4.19 15.17 3.96
N ALA A 36 -4.42 15.78 2.79
CA ALA A 36 -5.62 15.59 1.97
C ALA A 36 -5.46 14.52 0.86
N HIS A 37 -4.23 14.07 0.59
CA HIS A 37 -3.96 13.04 -0.41
C HIS A 37 -2.88 12.09 0.09
N VAL A 38 -3.02 10.82 -0.23
CA VAL A 38 -1.97 9.82 0.00
C VAL A 38 -1.80 8.95 -1.24
N LYS A 39 -0.55 8.61 -1.52
CA LYS A 39 -0.16 7.71 -2.60
C LYS A 39 0.42 6.43 -1.99
N PHE A 40 -0.24 5.31 -2.22
CA PHE A 40 0.29 3.99 -1.87
C PHE A 40 0.95 3.37 -3.11
N GLU A 41 2.26 3.21 -3.04
CA GLU A 41 3.04 2.54 -4.08
C GLU A 41 3.26 1.08 -3.70
N VAL A 42 2.90 0.16 -4.59
CA VAL A 42 3.06 -1.27 -4.37
C VAL A 42 4.31 -1.72 -5.11
N TYR A 43 5.31 -2.15 -4.35
CA TYR A 43 6.58 -2.67 -4.87
C TYR A 43 6.67 -4.18 -4.67
N TYR A 44 7.49 -4.82 -5.51
CA TYR A 44 7.92 -6.20 -5.34
C TYR A 44 9.41 -6.33 -5.62
N THR A 45 10.03 -7.37 -5.04
CA THR A 45 11.44 -7.69 -5.24
C THR A 45 11.64 -9.20 -5.13
N ASN A 46 12.72 -9.69 -5.74
CA ASN A 46 13.18 -11.07 -5.57
C ASN A 46 14.21 -11.23 -4.44
N GLU A 47 14.71 -10.12 -3.88
CA GLU A 47 15.64 -10.11 -2.76
C GLU A 47 14.97 -10.63 -1.47
N GLU A 48 15.70 -11.38 -0.64
CA GLU A 48 15.16 -11.94 0.61
C GLU A 48 14.86 -10.87 1.66
N SER A 49 15.58 -9.75 1.60
CA SER A 49 15.34 -8.58 2.42
C SER A 49 15.57 -7.32 1.59
N ALA A 50 14.65 -6.37 1.73
CA ALA A 50 14.76 -5.04 1.16
C ALA A 50 14.28 -4.02 2.19
N THR A 51 15.00 -2.91 2.34
CA THR A 51 14.67 -1.86 3.32
C THR A 51 14.13 -0.61 2.65
N TYR A 52 14.70 -0.23 1.52
CA TYR A 52 14.35 0.99 0.77
C TYR A 52 13.85 0.67 -0.63
N ILE A 53 13.00 1.57 -1.16
CA ILE A 53 12.38 1.38 -2.48
C ILE A 53 13.34 1.59 -3.66
N ASP A 54 14.49 2.20 -3.41
CA ASP A 54 15.55 2.47 -4.39
C ASP A 54 16.68 1.43 -4.37
N GLU A 55 16.55 0.38 -3.55
CA GLU A 55 17.47 -0.75 -3.55
C GLU A 55 17.40 -1.53 -4.88
N PRO A 56 18.54 -2.10 -5.34
CA PRO A 56 18.55 -2.95 -6.52
C PRO A 56 17.52 -4.08 -6.43
N GLY A 57 16.81 -4.33 -7.53
CA GLY A 57 15.80 -5.40 -7.61
C GLY A 57 14.39 -4.98 -7.20
N MET A 58 14.21 -3.81 -6.58
CA MET A 58 12.89 -3.23 -6.31
C MET A 58 12.19 -2.82 -7.61
N LYS A 59 10.95 -3.27 -7.80
CA LYS A 59 10.13 -2.97 -8.98
C LYS A 59 8.76 -2.44 -8.55
N LEU A 60 8.36 -1.32 -9.11
CA LEU A 60 7.02 -0.77 -8.90
C LEU A 60 6.00 -1.61 -9.67
N LEU A 61 5.07 -2.24 -8.96
CA LEU A 61 3.92 -2.93 -9.55
C LEU A 61 2.85 -1.91 -9.97
N GLY A 62 2.61 -0.91 -9.14
CA GLY A 62 1.64 0.13 -9.44
C GLY A 62 1.30 1.01 -8.24
N VAL A 63 0.33 1.89 -8.43
CA VAL A 63 0.01 2.97 -7.50
C VAL A 63 -1.49 3.03 -7.23
N LEU A 64 -1.85 3.22 -5.97
CA LEU A 64 -3.19 3.55 -5.52
C LEU A 64 -3.19 4.98 -4.95
N ASN A 65 -3.85 5.89 -5.65
CA ASN A 65 -4.06 7.27 -5.18
C ASN A 65 -5.35 7.35 -4.38
N VAL A 66 -5.31 8.03 -3.24
CA VAL A 66 -6.41 8.12 -2.28
C VAL A 66 -6.59 9.58 -1.89
N ASP A 67 -7.80 10.09 -2.12
CA ASP A 67 -8.21 11.40 -1.63
C ASP A 67 -8.76 11.26 -0.21
N LEU A 68 -8.39 12.18 0.67
CA LEU A 68 -8.72 12.22 2.08
C LEU A 68 -9.49 13.52 2.39
N PRO A 69 -10.80 13.58 2.10
CA PRO A 69 -11.61 14.81 2.29
C PRO A 69 -11.77 15.18 3.77
N ASP A 70 -11.40 14.29 4.67
CA ASP A 70 -11.46 14.43 6.13
C ASP A 70 -10.18 15.05 6.72
N ALA A 71 -9.35 15.70 5.90
CA ALA A 71 -8.06 16.29 6.28
C ALA A 71 -8.08 17.21 7.52
N HIS A 72 -9.24 17.75 7.88
CA HIS A 72 -9.47 18.59 9.05
C HIS A 72 -9.58 17.81 10.38
N PHE A 73 -9.54 16.47 10.35
CA PHE A 73 -9.48 15.62 11.54
C PHE A 73 -8.07 15.06 11.77
N ASP A 74 -7.64 15.01 13.03
CA ASP A 74 -6.28 14.56 13.39
C ASP A 74 -6.17 13.06 13.68
N ASN A 75 -7.27 12.41 14.07
CA ASN A 75 -7.26 11.00 14.50
C ASN A 75 -7.71 10.05 13.38
N ARG A 76 -7.09 10.21 12.21
CA ARG A 76 -7.42 9.45 11.00
C ARG A 76 -6.56 8.19 10.90
N SER A 77 -7.15 7.15 10.32
CA SER A 77 -6.50 5.88 10.09
C SER A 77 -7.02 5.28 8.79
N ILE A 78 -6.08 4.88 7.93
CA ILE A 78 -6.36 4.25 6.65
C ILE A 78 -5.87 2.81 6.73
N ASN A 79 -6.79 1.86 6.64
CA ASN A 79 -6.44 0.46 6.52
C ASN A 79 -6.11 0.18 5.06
N PHE A 80 -4.85 -0.14 4.77
CA PHE A 80 -4.43 -0.66 3.47
C PHE A 80 -4.51 -2.19 3.51
N GLY A 81 -5.00 -2.81 2.44
CA GLY A 81 -5.10 -4.25 2.28
C GLY A 81 -4.63 -4.72 0.91
N LEU A 82 -3.88 -5.81 0.88
CA LEU A 82 -3.43 -6.49 -0.32
C LEU A 82 -4.01 -7.91 -0.37
N THR A 83 -4.65 -8.28 -1.48
CA THR A 83 -5.13 -9.64 -1.73
C THR A 83 -4.57 -10.21 -3.02
N PHE A 84 -4.48 -11.53 -3.07
CA PHE A 84 -3.87 -12.26 -4.16
C PHE A 84 -4.89 -13.25 -4.74
N ASP A 85 -5.20 -13.08 -6.01
CA ASP A 85 -5.92 -14.03 -6.84
C ASP A 85 -4.97 -14.58 -7.93
N PRO A 86 -5.26 -15.74 -8.55
CA PRO A 86 -4.33 -16.41 -9.46
C PRO A 86 -3.68 -15.51 -10.53
N ASN A 87 -4.43 -14.56 -11.09
CA ASN A 87 -3.96 -13.68 -12.15
C ASN A 87 -4.04 -12.19 -11.79
N LYS A 88 -4.25 -11.86 -10.50
CA LYS A 88 -4.60 -10.49 -10.09
C LYS A 88 -4.21 -10.23 -8.65
N ILE A 89 -3.50 -9.12 -8.44
CA ILE A 89 -3.25 -8.54 -7.12
C ILE A 89 -4.21 -7.37 -6.93
N THR A 90 -4.91 -7.32 -5.81
CA THR A 90 -5.81 -6.19 -5.48
C THR A 90 -5.23 -5.42 -4.31
N ALA A 91 -4.96 -4.13 -4.52
CA ALA A 91 -4.67 -3.19 -3.46
C ALA A 91 -5.94 -2.41 -3.13
N SER A 92 -6.25 -2.29 -1.85
CA SER A 92 -7.44 -1.60 -1.37
C SER A 92 -7.12 -0.74 -0.16
N THR A 93 -7.88 0.32 0.02
CA THR A 93 -7.86 1.11 1.24
C THR A 93 -9.26 1.28 1.79
N ARG A 94 -9.35 1.44 3.11
CA ARG A 94 -10.53 1.91 3.81
C ARG A 94 -10.13 3.00 4.78
N ASN A 95 -10.73 4.17 4.62
CA ASN A 95 -10.68 5.21 5.64
C ASN A 95 -11.60 4.79 6.79
N GLU A 96 -11.05 4.60 7.98
CA GLU A 96 -11.79 4.11 9.14
C GLU A 96 -12.72 5.18 9.75
N LEU A 97 -12.47 6.46 9.49
CA LEU A 97 -13.29 7.56 10.00
C LEU A 97 -14.59 7.73 9.20
N ASN A 98 -14.50 7.74 7.87
CA ASN A 98 -15.65 8.02 6.99
C ASN A 98 -16.11 6.81 6.15
N GLY A 99 -15.41 5.68 6.23
CA GLY A 99 -15.74 4.46 5.50
C GLY A 99 -15.41 4.47 4.01
N GLN A 100 -14.81 5.54 3.47
CA GLN A 100 -14.44 5.67 2.07
C GLN A 100 -13.46 4.57 1.67
N LYS A 101 -13.65 4.00 0.47
CA LYS A 101 -12.83 2.92 -0.05
C LYS A 101 -12.28 3.27 -1.42
N PHE A 102 -11.02 2.90 -1.64
CA PHE A 102 -10.40 2.91 -2.96
C PHE A 102 -9.83 1.53 -3.25
N VAL A 103 -9.88 1.13 -4.52
CA VAL A 103 -9.40 -0.19 -4.95
C VAL A 103 -8.70 -0.03 -6.29
N THR A 104 -7.56 -0.69 -6.44
CA THR A 104 -6.90 -0.88 -7.72
C THR A 104 -6.52 -2.35 -7.90
N LYS A 105 -6.42 -2.78 -9.15
CA LYS A 105 -6.16 -4.17 -9.53
C LYS A 105 -4.99 -4.20 -10.49
N PHE A 106 -4.02 -5.05 -10.20
CA PHE A 106 -2.85 -5.30 -11.03
C PHE A 106 -2.98 -6.70 -11.62
N TYR A 107 -3.03 -6.80 -12.94
CA TYR A 107 -3.15 -8.08 -13.64
C TYR A 107 -1.76 -8.52 -14.11
N HIS A 108 -1.47 -9.81 -13.95
CA HIS A 108 -0.29 -10.41 -14.55
C HIS A 108 -0.56 -10.60 -16.06
N GLN A 109 0.36 -10.13 -16.91
CA GLN A 109 0.40 -10.49 -18.34
C GLN A 109 1.29 -11.72 -18.54
#